data_AF-A0A554R0P3-F1
#
_entry.id   AF-A0A554R0P3-F1
#
_cell.length_a   1.000
_cell.length_b   1.000
_cell.length_c   1.000
_cell.angle_alpha   90.00
_cell.angle_beta   90.00
_cell.angle_gamma   90.00
#
_symmetry.space_group_name_H-M   'P 1'
#
loop_
_entity.id
_entity.type
_entity.pdbx_description
1 polymer ?
#
loop_
_entity_poly.entity_id
_entity_poly.type
_entity_poly.pdbx_seq_one_letter_code
_entity_poly.pdbx_strand_id
1 'polypeptide(L)'
;MENVNRAARLHALLEELRRRGDRGSSATQLAAQFGVTSRTVKRDVETLMESGSAIEGRSGPGGGYRLIGRATLPPVNFTVPQAVSIALALTAVGDAPFADDGRAALAKLLDVMDADSRARVEELSGRVWVRHGEQVEADEESGVNRRAIEQALERKCVVSLRYIDGDGAESTRAVEPHLLAHTRDRWFLIGWCRTRDAVRWFRLDRIQKATLTKVHFVPRETALFGEPPPTARSAADVS
;
A
#
# COMPACT_ATOMS: atom_id res chain seq x y z
N MET A 1 20.57 10.56 -39.87
CA MET A 1 19.66 9.92 -38.91
C MET A 1 20.48 9.68 -37.65
N GLU A 2 20.37 10.59 -36.68
CA GLU A 2 21.14 10.51 -35.43
C GLU A 2 20.75 9.23 -34.69
N ASN A 3 21.75 8.41 -34.39
CA ASN A 3 21.58 7.16 -33.70
C ASN A 3 21.26 7.49 -32.23
N VAL A 4 19.97 7.69 -31.92
CA VAL A 4 19.51 7.91 -30.54
C VAL A 4 20.13 6.82 -29.68
N ASN A 5 20.91 7.24 -28.68
CA ASN A 5 21.54 6.34 -27.72
C ASN A 5 20.49 5.34 -27.25
N ARG A 6 20.76 4.03 -27.42
CA ARG A 6 19.81 2.96 -27.11
C ARG A 6 19.25 3.09 -25.69
N ALA A 7 20.05 3.52 -24.73
CA ALA A 7 19.59 3.77 -23.36
C ALA A 7 18.56 4.91 -23.29
N ALA A 8 18.81 6.02 -23.98
CA ALA A 8 17.86 7.13 -24.07
C ALA A 8 16.55 6.71 -24.76
N ARG A 9 16.63 5.86 -25.80
CA ARG A 9 15.45 5.31 -26.47
C ARG A 9 14.66 4.37 -25.57
N LEU A 10 15.32 3.47 -24.84
CA LEU A 10 14.66 2.56 -23.88
C LEU A 10 13.92 3.35 -22.79
N HIS A 11 14.56 4.38 -22.23
CA HIS A 11 13.94 5.27 -21.26
C HIS A 11 12.72 5.99 -21.85
N ALA A 12 12.87 6.62 -23.03
CA ALA A 12 11.77 7.34 -23.68
C ALA A 12 10.60 6.42 -24.07
N LEU A 13 10.88 5.18 -24.47
CA LEU A 13 9.87 4.17 -24.79
C LEU A 13 9.09 3.77 -23.52
N LEU A 14 9.78 3.58 -22.39
CA LEU A 14 9.14 3.31 -21.11
C LEU A 14 8.27 4.49 -20.64
N GLU A 15 8.75 5.73 -20.76
CA GLU A 15 7.97 6.94 -20.44
C GLU A 15 6.73 7.11 -21.32
N GLU A 16 6.84 6.82 -22.62
CA GLU A 16 5.68 6.85 -23.52
C GLU A 16 4.63 5.81 -23.12
N LEU A 17 5.06 4.58 -22.78
CA LEU A 17 4.16 3.55 -22.25
C LEU A 17 3.55 3.97 -20.91
N ARG A 18 4.30 4.64 -20.02
CA ARG A 18 3.78 5.18 -18.75
C ARG A 18 2.70 6.22 -18.99
N ARG A 19 2.96 7.16 -19.89
CA ARG A 19 2.03 8.23 -20.28
C ARG A 19 0.73 7.68 -20.89
N ARG A 20 0.80 6.59 -21.64
CA ARG A 20 -0.35 5.92 -22.26
C ARG A 20 -1.14 5.06 -21.27
N GLY A 21 -0.47 4.53 -20.23
CA GLY A 21 -1.06 3.65 -19.23
C GLY A 21 -1.77 2.46 -19.87
N ASP A 22 -3.01 2.19 -19.42
CA ASP A 22 -3.82 1.07 -19.91
C ASP A 22 -4.19 1.13 -21.40
N ARG A 23 -4.12 2.33 -22.02
CA ARG A 23 -4.41 2.47 -23.45
C ARG A 23 -3.33 1.83 -24.32
N GLY A 24 -2.10 1.73 -23.80
CA GLY A 24 -0.96 1.16 -24.52
C GLY A 24 -0.57 1.89 -25.81
N SER A 25 0.38 1.33 -26.55
CA SER A 25 0.80 1.78 -27.88
C SER A 25 1.23 0.59 -28.74
N SER A 26 0.89 0.62 -30.03
CA SER A 26 1.33 -0.43 -30.96
C SER A 26 2.81 -0.29 -31.31
N ALA A 27 3.44 -1.40 -31.72
CA ALA A 27 4.83 -1.38 -32.17
C ALA A 27 5.06 -0.40 -33.34
N THR A 28 4.07 -0.26 -34.22
CA THR A 28 4.11 0.66 -35.37
C THR A 28 4.00 2.12 -34.94
N GLN A 29 3.17 2.42 -33.93
CA GLN A 29 3.06 3.78 -33.39
C GLN A 29 4.36 4.22 -32.71
N LEU A 30 4.95 3.34 -31.89
CA LEU A 30 6.23 3.57 -31.24
C LEU A 30 7.36 3.71 -32.27
N ALA A 31 7.36 2.88 -33.31
CA ALA A 31 8.33 2.92 -34.40
C ALA A 31 8.31 4.27 -35.12
N ALA A 32 7.12 4.76 -35.47
CA ALA A 32 6.93 6.07 -36.08
C ALA A 32 7.37 7.22 -35.16
N GLN A 33 7.01 7.15 -33.87
CA GLN A 33 7.36 8.18 -32.88
C GLN A 33 8.86 8.30 -32.64
N PHE A 34 9.57 7.17 -32.54
CA PHE A 34 11.00 7.14 -32.21
C PHE A 34 11.91 7.04 -33.45
N GLY A 35 11.37 7.07 -34.66
CA GLY A 35 12.14 7.01 -35.91
C GLY A 35 12.91 5.69 -36.10
N VAL A 36 12.35 4.57 -35.62
CA VAL A 36 12.96 3.24 -35.69
C VAL A 36 12.01 2.22 -36.34
N THR A 37 12.50 1.00 -36.59
CA THR A 37 11.64 -0.06 -37.14
C THR A 37 10.78 -0.72 -36.06
N SER A 38 9.63 -1.29 -36.42
CA SER A 38 8.82 -2.09 -35.47
C SER A 38 9.62 -3.27 -34.91
N ARG A 39 10.57 -3.85 -35.67
CA ARG A 39 11.48 -4.90 -35.17
C ARG A 39 12.39 -4.37 -34.05
N THR A 40 12.89 -3.15 -34.18
CA THR A 40 13.70 -2.48 -33.15
C THR A 40 12.87 -2.23 -31.89
N VAL A 41 11.63 -1.74 -32.04
CA VAL A 41 10.71 -1.55 -30.91
C VAL A 41 10.44 -2.86 -30.18
N LYS A 42 10.11 -3.94 -30.89
CA LYS A 42 9.87 -5.26 -30.29
C LYS A 42 11.06 -5.71 -29.43
N ARG A 43 12.28 -5.59 -29.99
CA ARG A 43 13.52 -5.96 -29.31
C ARG A 43 13.84 -5.09 -28.10
N ASP A 44 13.58 -3.78 -28.21
CA ASP A 44 13.76 -2.83 -27.10
C ASP A 44 12.73 -3.08 -25.99
N VAL A 45 11.48 -3.41 -26.33
CA VAL A 45 10.46 -3.81 -25.36
C VAL A 45 10.78 -5.14 -24.68
N GLU A 46 11.26 -6.14 -25.43
CA GLU A 46 11.77 -7.40 -24.86
C GLU A 46 12.89 -7.12 -23.85
N THR A 47 13.84 -6.23 -24.20
CA THR A 47 14.90 -5.81 -23.27
C THR A 47 14.34 -5.15 -22.01
N LEU A 48 13.31 -4.31 -22.14
CA LEU A 48 12.65 -3.69 -20.98
C LEU A 48 11.95 -4.74 -20.10
N MET A 49 11.28 -5.72 -20.70
CA MET A 49 10.63 -6.83 -19.98
C MET A 49 11.66 -7.70 -19.24
N GLU A 50 12.78 -8.04 -19.89
CA GLU A 50 13.90 -8.78 -19.27
C GLU A 50 14.54 -8.00 -18.12
N SER A 51 14.53 -6.67 -18.18
CA SER A 51 15.01 -5.78 -17.09
C SER A 51 14.01 -5.59 -15.95
N GLY A 52 12.87 -6.28 -15.98
CA GLY A 52 11.85 -6.22 -14.92
C GLY A 52 10.79 -5.12 -15.09
N SER A 53 10.73 -4.45 -16.25
CA SER A 53 9.62 -3.52 -16.54
C SER A 53 8.33 -4.30 -16.73
N ALA A 54 7.27 -3.90 -16.02
CA ALA A 54 5.96 -4.56 -16.05
C ALA A 54 5.17 -4.29 -17.36
N ILE A 55 5.71 -4.68 -18.52
CA ILE A 55 5.07 -4.45 -19.82
C ILE A 55 4.33 -5.72 -20.26
N GLU A 56 3.09 -5.59 -20.73
CA GLU A 56 2.31 -6.66 -21.38
C GLU A 56 2.17 -6.40 -22.87
N GLY A 57 2.37 -7.45 -23.66
CA GLY A 57 2.00 -7.48 -25.07
C GLY A 57 0.58 -8.00 -25.26
N ARG A 58 -0.27 -7.25 -25.96
CA ARG A 58 -1.58 -7.71 -26.44
C ARG A 58 -1.51 -8.05 -27.92
N SER A 59 -1.93 -9.26 -28.28
CA SER A 59 -2.08 -9.70 -29.66
C SER A 59 -3.49 -9.43 -30.20
N GLY A 60 -3.63 -9.13 -31.50
CA GLY A 60 -4.91 -8.90 -32.19
C GLY A 60 -5.06 -7.50 -32.81
N PRO A 61 -6.18 -7.20 -33.49
CA PRO A 61 -6.47 -5.86 -34.03
C PRO A 61 -6.53 -4.82 -32.90
N GLY A 62 -5.70 -3.77 -32.98
CA GLY A 62 -5.51 -2.82 -31.87
C GLY A 62 -4.52 -3.30 -30.78
N GLY A 63 -3.81 -4.40 -31.01
CA GLY A 63 -2.76 -4.92 -30.14
C GLY A 63 -1.54 -4.01 -30.04
N GLY A 64 -0.72 -4.23 -29.01
CA GLY A 64 0.39 -3.37 -28.68
C GLY A 64 0.95 -3.66 -27.29
N TYR A 65 1.79 -2.74 -26.82
CA TYR A 65 2.42 -2.80 -25.51
C TYR A 65 1.75 -1.84 -24.54
N ARG A 66 1.53 -2.29 -23.32
CA ARG A 66 1.08 -1.43 -22.21
C ARG A 66 1.84 -1.77 -20.95
N LEU A 67 1.98 -0.82 -20.04
CA LEU A 67 2.41 -1.15 -18.68
C LEU A 67 1.24 -1.81 -17.94
N ILE A 68 1.49 -2.97 -17.35
CA ILE A 68 0.57 -3.66 -16.46
C ILE A 68 0.59 -2.95 -15.13
N GLY A 69 -0.57 -2.36 -14.80
CA GLY A 69 -0.89 -1.97 -13.46
C GLY A 69 -0.22 -0.67 -13.02
N ARG A 70 -0.97 0.06 -12.21
CA ARG A 70 -0.49 1.12 -11.32
C ARG A 70 0.38 0.55 -10.17
N ALA A 71 0.97 -0.63 -10.34
CA ALA A 71 1.53 -1.46 -9.25
C ALA A 71 2.94 -1.05 -8.83
N THR A 72 3.61 -0.22 -9.62
CA THR A 72 4.89 0.37 -9.24
C THR A 72 4.77 1.89 -9.31
N LEU A 73 5.14 2.52 -8.21
CA LEU A 73 5.34 3.97 -8.18
C LEU A 73 6.40 4.30 -9.24
N PRO A 74 6.18 5.31 -10.11
CA PRO A 74 7.26 5.83 -10.95
C PRO A 74 8.48 6.20 -10.09
N PRO A 75 9.69 6.28 -10.67
CA PRO A 75 10.86 6.72 -9.94
C PRO A 75 10.58 8.06 -9.23
N VAL A 76 10.66 8.05 -7.91
CA VAL A 76 10.45 9.22 -7.06
C VAL A 76 11.77 9.52 -6.35
N ASN A 77 12.13 10.80 -6.31
CA ASN A 77 13.30 11.23 -5.58
C ASN A 77 12.91 11.55 -4.14
N PHE A 78 13.63 10.96 -3.18
CA PHE A 78 13.51 11.28 -1.78
C PHE A 78 14.79 11.98 -1.31
N THR A 79 14.60 13.05 -0.55
CA THR A 79 15.68 13.71 0.18
C THR A 79 15.91 13.04 1.53
N VAL A 80 17.11 13.20 2.11
CA VAL A 80 17.42 12.70 3.45
C VAL A 80 16.39 13.16 4.51
N PRO A 81 15.97 14.45 4.58
CA PRO A 81 14.93 14.86 5.54
C PRO A 81 13.57 14.19 5.33
N GLN A 82 13.18 13.91 4.08
CA GLN A 82 11.93 13.18 3.81
C GLN A 82 12.01 11.73 4.29
N ALA A 83 13.13 11.06 4.06
CA ALA A 83 13.34 9.70 4.56
C ALA A 83 13.35 9.63 6.09
N VAL A 84 14.02 10.58 6.75
CA VAL A 84 13.97 10.73 8.22
C VAL A 84 12.53 10.96 8.68
N SER A 85 11.78 11.86 8.04
CA SER A 85 10.37 12.11 8.42
C SER A 85 9.50 10.86 8.31
N ILE A 86 9.70 10.03 7.29
CA ILE A 86 8.96 8.77 7.13
C ILE A 86 9.36 7.77 8.21
N ALA A 87 10.67 7.63 8.48
CA ALA A 87 11.17 6.77 9.56
C ALA A 87 10.58 7.17 10.91
N LEU A 88 10.62 8.46 11.25
CA LEU A 88 10.03 8.99 12.48
C LEU A 88 8.52 8.77 12.56
N ALA A 89 7.79 8.96 11.46
CA ALA A 89 6.35 8.72 11.43
C ALA A 89 6.03 7.24 11.69
N LEU A 90 6.76 6.31 11.07
CA LEU A 90 6.59 4.86 11.28
C LEU A 90 6.98 4.45 12.71
N THR A 91 8.05 5.02 13.25
CA THR A 91 8.41 4.83 14.66
C THR A 91 7.35 5.42 15.59
N ALA A 92 6.73 6.56 15.26
CA ALA A 92 5.69 7.16 16.10
C ALA A 92 4.40 6.32 16.18
N VAL A 93 4.01 5.68 15.07
CA VAL A 93 2.73 4.93 15.01
C VAL A 93 2.80 3.50 15.55
N GLY A 94 4.00 2.92 15.71
CA GLY A 94 4.20 1.59 16.28
C GLY A 94 3.46 0.49 15.51
N ASP A 95 2.64 -0.30 16.19
CA ASP A 95 1.87 -1.42 15.60
C ASP A 95 0.50 -1.01 15.04
N ALA A 96 0.44 0.18 14.46
CA ALA A 96 -0.72 0.65 13.74
C ALA A 96 -1.10 -0.28 12.56
N PRO A 97 -2.38 -0.30 12.15
CA PRO A 97 -2.78 -0.81 10.84
C PRO A 97 -1.85 -0.32 9.73
N PHE A 98 -1.46 -1.22 8.84
CA PHE A 98 -0.53 -1.04 7.72
C PHE A 98 0.93 -0.72 8.09
N ALA A 99 1.32 -0.82 9.37
CA ALA A 99 2.68 -0.51 9.81
C ALA A 99 3.75 -1.44 9.19
N ASP A 100 3.44 -2.72 8.96
CA ASP A 100 4.38 -3.65 8.30
C ASP A 100 4.67 -3.24 6.86
N ASP A 101 3.62 -2.92 6.09
CA ASP A 101 3.78 -2.47 4.71
C ASP A 101 4.52 -1.13 4.67
N GLY A 102 4.27 -0.24 5.65
CA GLY A 102 5.03 0.99 5.84
C GLY A 102 6.52 0.74 6.11
N ARG A 103 6.86 -0.17 7.02
CA ARG A 103 8.25 -0.57 7.30
C ARG A 103 8.91 -1.21 6.08
N ALA A 104 8.20 -2.07 5.36
CA ALA A 104 8.69 -2.67 4.11
C ALA A 104 8.93 -1.61 3.02
N ALA A 105 8.08 -0.57 2.94
CA ALA A 105 8.28 0.55 2.03
C ALA A 105 9.49 1.40 2.40
N LEU A 106 9.69 1.69 3.70
CA LEU A 106 10.88 2.39 4.18
C LEU A 106 12.16 1.61 3.89
N ALA A 107 12.17 0.28 4.10
CA ALA A 107 13.32 -0.56 3.78
C ALA A 107 13.70 -0.44 2.29
N LYS A 108 12.72 -0.54 1.39
CA LYS A 108 12.93 -0.35 -0.06
C LYS A 108 13.47 1.04 -0.41
N LEU A 109 13.01 2.07 0.31
CA LEU A 109 13.49 3.44 0.13
C LEU A 109 14.96 3.55 0.56
N LEU A 110 15.34 2.98 1.70
CA LEU A 110 16.72 3.02 2.20
C LEU A 110 17.68 2.17 1.36
N ASP A 111 17.19 1.08 0.76
CA ASP A 111 18.01 0.19 -0.08
C ASP A 111 18.41 0.81 -1.43
N VAL A 112 17.66 1.81 -1.92
CA VAL A 112 17.99 2.53 -3.17
C VAL A 112 18.81 3.80 -2.94
N MET A 113 19.02 4.20 -1.69
CA MET A 113 19.88 5.34 -1.34
C MET A 113 21.36 4.97 -1.43
N ASP A 114 22.19 5.96 -1.77
CA ASP A 114 23.64 5.82 -1.63
C ASP A 114 24.05 5.71 -0.15
N ALA A 115 25.28 5.23 0.09
CA ALA A 115 25.77 4.95 1.44
C ALA A 115 25.81 6.20 2.34
N ASP A 116 26.15 7.36 1.80
CA ASP A 116 26.27 8.61 2.57
C ASP A 116 24.88 9.10 3.00
N SER A 117 23.92 9.10 2.06
CA SER A 117 22.53 9.45 2.35
C SER A 117 21.92 8.51 3.39
N ARG A 118 22.14 7.20 3.27
CA ARG A 118 21.64 6.20 4.23
C ARG A 118 22.24 6.40 5.63
N ALA A 119 23.55 6.57 5.73
CA ALA A 119 24.22 6.83 7.00
C ALA A 119 23.68 8.11 7.67
N ARG A 120 23.39 9.14 6.87
CA ARG A 120 22.79 10.38 7.38
C ARG A 120 21.37 10.18 7.90
N VAL A 121 20.56 9.35 7.25
CA VAL A 121 19.22 9.01 7.75
C VAL A 121 19.31 8.25 9.07
N GLU A 122 20.19 7.26 9.18
CA GLU A 122 20.41 6.49 10.40
C GLU A 122 20.90 7.38 11.55
N GLU A 123 21.89 8.26 11.29
CA GLU A 123 22.42 9.22 12.25
C GLU A 123 21.33 10.16 12.78
N LEU A 124 20.54 10.77 11.88
CA LEU A 124 19.50 11.72 12.27
C LEU A 124 18.33 11.05 12.97
N SER A 125 17.91 9.88 12.51
CA SER A 125 16.82 9.11 13.14
C SER A 125 17.21 8.64 14.53
N GLY A 126 18.47 8.21 14.72
CA GLY A 126 19.00 7.79 16.03
C GLY A 126 19.09 8.90 17.08
N ARG A 127 18.94 10.17 16.67
CA ARG A 127 18.86 11.32 17.61
C ARG A 127 17.46 11.56 18.15
N VAL A 128 16.44 10.87 17.64
CA VAL A 128 15.04 11.05 18.05
C VAL A 128 14.57 9.82 18.83
N TRP A 129 14.00 10.08 20.00
CA TRP A 129 13.48 9.04 20.88
C TRP A 129 11.96 9.15 20.91
N VAL A 130 11.29 8.07 20.54
CA VAL A 130 9.84 7.95 20.59
C VAL A 130 9.48 7.02 21.74
N ARG A 131 8.64 7.49 22.66
CA ARG A 131 8.06 6.65 23.70
C ARG A 131 6.68 6.21 23.27
N HIS A 132 6.51 4.91 23.09
CA HIS A 132 5.18 4.33 22.94
C HIS A 132 4.44 4.30 24.28
N GLY A 133 3.11 4.26 24.25
CA GLY A 133 2.31 3.97 25.45
C GLY A 133 2.62 2.58 26.00
N GLU A 134 1.81 2.12 26.95
CA GLU A 134 1.84 0.74 27.49
C GLU A 134 1.50 -0.26 26.36
N GLN A 135 2.45 -0.49 25.46
CA GLN A 135 2.36 -1.51 24.42
C GLN A 135 2.61 -2.84 25.11
N VAL A 136 1.58 -3.68 25.13
CA VAL A 136 1.77 -5.13 25.21
C VAL A 136 2.70 -5.48 24.05
N GLU A 137 3.82 -6.16 24.33
CA GLU A 137 4.75 -6.62 23.30
C GLU A 137 3.95 -7.21 22.14
N ALA A 138 4.17 -6.69 20.93
CA ALA A 138 3.50 -7.19 19.74
C ALA A 138 3.92 -8.64 19.52
N ASP A 139 3.07 -9.57 19.93
CA ASP A 139 3.24 -10.96 19.63
C ASP A 139 2.99 -11.21 18.14
N GLU A 140 3.54 -12.32 17.63
CA GLU A 140 3.36 -12.71 16.22
C GLU A 140 1.86 -12.81 15.86
N GLU A 141 1.02 -13.21 16.83
CA GLU A 141 -0.43 -13.33 16.66
C GLU A 141 -1.10 -11.96 16.41
N SER A 142 -0.66 -10.88 17.07
CA SER A 142 -1.14 -9.51 16.81
C SER A 142 -0.86 -9.08 15.38
N GLY A 143 0.31 -9.43 14.83
CA GLY A 143 0.65 -9.19 13.43
C GLY A 143 -0.26 -9.95 12.46
N VAL A 144 -0.51 -11.25 12.73
CA VAL A 144 -1.43 -12.08 11.94
C VAL A 144 -2.85 -11.52 11.98
N ASN A 145 -3.33 -11.13 13.16
CA ASN A 145 -4.67 -10.59 13.35
C ASN A 145 -4.86 -9.28 12.59
N ARG A 146 -3.88 -8.37 12.69
CA ARG A 146 -3.89 -7.09 11.96
C ARG A 146 -3.92 -7.34 10.45
N ARG A 147 -3.08 -8.24 9.94
CA ARG A 147 -3.06 -8.57 8.50
C ARG A 147 -4.38 -9.14 8.00
N ALA A 148 -5.05 -9.98 8.79
CA ALA A 148 -6.37 -10.49 8.45
C ALA A 148 -7.43 -9.37 8.35
N ILE A 149 -7.36 -8.37 9.23
CA ILE A 149 -8.25 -7.21 9.23
C ILE A 149 -7.98 -6.30 8.03
N GLU A 150 -6.71 -6.00 7.75
CA GLU A 150 -6.27 -5.20 6.59
C GLU A 150 -6.78 -5.83 5.28
N GLN A 151 -6.59 -7.15 5.11
CA GLN A 151 -7.10 -7.87 3.95
C GLN A 151 -8.63 -7.88 3.87
N ALA A 152 -9.31 -7.94 5.01
CA ALA A 152 -10.77 -7.92 5.06
C ALA A 152 -11.33 -6.55 4.60
N LEU A 153 -10.67 -5.45 5.00
CA LEU A 153 -10.98 -4.10 4.53
C LEU A 153 -10.74 -3.96 3.02
N GLU A 154 -9.56 -4.37 2.55
CA GLU A 154 -9.17 -4.28 1.14
C GLU A 154 -10.13 -5.07 0.23
N ARG A 155 -10.45 -6.31 0.62
CA ARG A 155 -11.24 -7.25 -0.19
C ARG A 155 -12.74 -7.16 0.06
N LYS A 156 -13.18 -6.30 0.99
CA LYS A 156 -14.58 -6.18 1.43
C LYS A 156 -15.15 -7.54 1.84
N CYS A 157 -14.39 -8.26 2.66
CA CYS A 157 -14.75 -9.55 3.22
C CYS A 157 -15.11 -9.42 4.70
N VAL A 158 -16.03 -10.26 5.15
CA VAL A 158 -16.32 -10.44 6.57
C VAL A 158 -15.09 -11.01 7.27
N VAL A 159 -14.81 -10.51 8.46
CA VAL A 159 -13.78 -11.04 9.36
C VAL A 159 -14.46 -11.72 10.55
N SER A 160 -14.00 -12.91 10.91
CA SER A 160 -14.41 -13.60 12.13
C SER A 160 -13.44 -13.25 13.25
N LEU A 161 -13.93 -12.60 14.30
CA LEU A 161 -13.14 -12.18 15.45
C LEU A 161 -13.44 -13.06 16.66
N ARG A 162 -12.41 -13.59 17.31
CA ARG A 162 -12.47 -14.01 18.72
C ARG A 162 -12.10 -12.80 19.56
N TYR A 163 -13.03 -12.34 20.38
CA TYR A 163 -12.97 -11.04 21.04
C TYR A 163 -13.28 -11.17 22.52
N ILE A 164 -12.46 -10.54 23.37
CA ILE A 164 -12.70 -10.42 24.80
C ILE A 164 -13.24 -9.01 25.07
N ASP A 165 -14.41 -8.90 25.70
CA ASP A 165 -15.00 -7.60 26.00
C ASP A 165 -14.39 -6.93 27.26
N GLY A 166 -15.04 -5.86 27.75
CA GLY A 166 -14.57 -5.13 28.92
C GLY A 166 -14.68 -5.91 30.22
N ASP A 167 -15.59 -6.87 30.28
CA ASP A 167 -15.90 -7.67 31.46
C ASP A 167 -15.15 -9.01 31.44
N GLY A 168 -14.29 -9.22 30.44
CA GLY A 168 -13.51 -10.45 30.26
C GLY A 168 -14.27 -11.57 29.55
N ALA A 169 -15.48 -11.33 29.03
CA ALA A 169 -16.25 -12.36 28.37
C ALA A 169 -15.75 -12.59 26.94
N GLU A 170 -15.37 -13.83 26.64
CA GLU A 170 -14.96 -14.22 25.30
C GLU A 170 -16.16 -14.41 24.37
N SER A 171 -15.97 -14.06 23.10
CA SER A 171 -17.01 -14.25 22.12
C SER A 171 -16.50 -14.29 20.68
N THR A 172 -17.23 -15.00 19.83
CA THR A 172 -17.00 -14.99 18.39
C THR A 172 -17.95 -13.99 17.71
N ARG A 173 -17.43 -13.16 16.82
CA ARG A 173 -18.16 -12.09 16.12
C ARG A 173 -17.85 -12.15 14.63
N ALA A 174 -18.90 -12.24 13.81
CA ALA A 174 -18.77 -12.00 12.37
C ALA A 174 -18.96 -10.51 12.10
N VAL A 175 -17.93 -9.85 11.56
CA VAL A 175 -17.89 -8.39 11.41
C VAL A 175 -17.64 -8.02 9.94
N GLU A 176 -18.41 -7.08 9.42
CA GLU A 176 -18.14 -6.39 8.16
C GLU A 176 -17.27 -5.16 8.47
N PRO A 177 -15.95 -5.22 8.26
CA PRO A 177 -15.05 -4.12 8.64
C PRO A 177 -15.21 -2.94 7.68
N HIS A 178 -15.33 -1.72 8.22
CA HIS A 178 -15.52 -0.51 7.40
C HIS A 178 -14.45 0.55 7.63
N LEU A 179 -14.08 0.79 8.90
CA LEU A 179 -13.15 1.86 9.25
C LEU A 179 -12.16 1.39 10.32
N LEU A 180 -10.99 1.99 10.30
CA LEU A 180 -10.03 1.94 11.39
C LEU A 180 -9.91 3.34 11.99
N ALA A 181 -9.94 3.43 13.31
CA ALA A 181 -9.83 4.69 14.02
C ALA A 181 -8.78 4.58 15.12
N HIS A 182 -7.94 5.61 15.26
CA HIS A 182 -7.08 5.78 16.41
C HIS A 182 -7.65 6.87 17.32
N THR A 183 -8.00 6.51 18.55
CA THR A 183 -8.51 7.46 19.54
C THR A 183 -8.17 7.00 20.95
N ARG A 184 -7.89 7.95 21.86
CA ARG A 184 -7.48 7.66 23.24
C ARG A 184 -6.33 6.64 23.30
N ASP A 185 -5.33 6.84 22.43
CA ASP A 185 -4.13 6.00 22.28
C ASP A 185 -4.42 4.51 21.99
N ARG A 186 -5.54 4.23 21.34
CA ARG A 186 -5.98 2.88 20.99
C ARG A 186 -6.55 2.81 19.59
N TRP A 187 -6.29 1.69 18.94
CA TRP A 187 -6.85 1.36 17.63
C TRP A 187 -8.17 0.62 17.76
N PHE A 188 -9.13 1.02 16.93
CA PHE A 188 -10.45 0.42 16.83
C PHE A 188 -10.76 0.02 15.39
N LEU A 189 -11.30 -1.19 15.23
CA LEU A 189 -12.01 -1.61 14.05
C LEU A 189 -13.49 -1.26 14.22
N ILE A 190 -14.02 -0.47 13.31
CA ILE A 190 -15.43 -0.10 13.27
C ILE A 190 -16.09 -0.87 12.14
N GLY A 191 -17.19 -1.54 12.44
CA GLY A 191 -17.89 -2.36 11.46
C GLY A 191 -19.28 -2.79 11.89
N TRP A 192 -20.01 -3.40 10.95
CA TRP A 192 -21.30 -4.01 11.23
C TRP A 192 -21.10 -5.41 11.82
N CYS A 193 -21.55 -5.60 13.05
CA CYS A 193 -21.50 -6.89 13.72
C CYS A 193 -22.75 -7.70 13.35
N ARG A 194 -22.60 -8.70 12.48
CA ARG A 194 -23.72 -9.57 12.06
C ARG A 194 -24.33 -10.36 13.23
N THR A 195 -23.53 -10.69 14.23
CA THR A 195 -23.99 -11.40 15.43
C THR A 195 -24.91 -10.54 16.31
N ARG A 196 -24.75 -9.21 16.27
CA ARG A 196 -25.52 -8.27 17.10
C ARG A 196 -26.46 -7.37 16.29
N ASP A 197 -26.44 -7.53 14.97
CA ASP A 197 -27.16 -6.74 13.98
C ASP A 197 -27.05 -5.22 14.20
N ALA A 198 -25.83 -4.75 14.47
CA ALA A 198 -25.57 -3.35 14.80
C ALA A 198 -24.13 -2.94 14.50
N VAL A 199 -23.92 -1.63 14.36
CA VAL A 199 -22.58 -1.03 14.32
C VAL A 199 -21.88 -1.21 15.67
N ARG A 200 -20.63 -1.67 15.64
CA ARG A 200 -19.79 -1.80 16.84
C ARG A 200 -18.35 -1.40 16.58
N TRP A 201 -17.72 -0.96 17.65
CA TRP A 201 -16.31 -0.59 17.72
C TRP A 201 -15.57 -1.67 18.49
N PHE A 202 -14.60 -2.30 17.85
CA PHE A 202 -13.78 -3.38 18.41
C PHE A 202 -12.37 -2.87 18.62
N ARG A 203 -11.91 -2.80 19.86
CA ARG A 203 -10.51 -2.47 20.13
C ARG A 203 -9.59 -3.57 19.58
N LEU A 204 -8.55 -3.20 18.83
CA LEU A 204 -7.65 -4.16 18.22
C LEU A 204 -6.87 -4.98 19.25
N ASP A 205 -6.46 -4.34 20.36
CA ASP A 205 -5.75 -4.98 21.47
C ASP A 205 -6.56 -6.05 22.23
N ARG A 206 -7.86 -6.16 21.97
CA ARG A 206 -8.76 -7.15 22.56
C ARG A 206 -9.15 -8.28 21.60
N ILE A 207 -8.64 -8.24 20.37
CA ILE A 207 -8.85 -9.30 19.38
C ILE A 207 -7.82 -10.39 19.64
N GLN A 208 -8.30 -11.52 20.14
CA GLN A 208 -7.46 -12.71 20.38
C GLN A 208 -7.13 -13.44 19.08
N LYS A 209 -8.08 -13.41 18.13
CA LYS A 209 -7.88 -14.01 16.80
C LYS A 209 -8.77 -13.33 15.76
N ALA A 210 -8.21 -13.03 14.60
CA ALA A 210 -8.95 -12.57 13.42
C ALA A 210 -8.71 -13.52 12.25
N THR A 211 -9.80 -14.02 11.67
CA THR A 211 -9.76 -14.90 10.50
C THR A 211 -10.51 -14.25 9.36
N LEU A 212 -9.81 -14.01 8.25
CA LEU A 212 -10.43 -13.57 7.00
C LEU A 212 -11.37 -14.66 6.47
N THR A 213 -12.62 -14.31 6.20
CA THR A 213 -13.57 -15.22 5.57
C THR A 213 -13.61 -15.02 4.05
N LYS A 214 -14.28 -15.94 3.35
CA LYS A 214 -14.58 -15.82 1.90
C LYS A 214 -15.89 -15.10 1.62
N VAL A 215 -16.57 -14.59 2.65
CA VAL A 215 -17.88 -13.97 2.53
C VAL A 215 -17.70 -12.49 2.26
N HIS A 216 -18.03 -12.05 1.05
CA HIS A 216 -18.03 -10.63 0.70
C HIS A 216 -19.26 -9.93 1.30
N PHE A 217 -19.13 -8.63 1.52
CA PHE A 217 -20.26 -7.76 1.87
C PHE A 217 -20.27 -6.53 0.96
N VAL A 218 -21.45 -5.96 0.77
CA VAL A 218 -21.59 -4.66 0.12
C VAL A 218 -21.36 -3.60 1.20
N PRO A 219 -20.39 -2.67 1.02
CA PRO A 219 -20.15 -1.62 1.99
C PRO A 219 -21.43 -0.86 2.30
N ARG A 220 -21.68 -0.67 3.60
CA ARG A 220 -22.81 0.08 4.11
C ARG A 220 -22.52 1.57 4.05
N GLU A 221 -23.58 2.37 4.09
CA GLU A 221 -23.46 3.82 4.09
C GLU A 221 -22.61 4.31 5.27
N THR A 222 -21.70 5.23 4.99
CA THR A 222 -20.75 5.75 5.98
C THR A 222 -21.45 6.46 7.14
N ALA A 223 -22.62 7.06 6.90
CA ALA A 223 -23.45 7.71 7.91
C ALA A 223 -23.84 6.79 9.08
N LEU A 224 -23.91 5.48 8.85
CA LEU A 224 -24.22 4.51 9.92
C LEU A 224 -23.10 4.43 10.97
N PHE A 225 -21.87 4.79 10.63
CA PHE A 225 -20.71 4.72 11.52
C PHE A 225 -20.46 6.02 12.30
N GLY A 226 -21.30 7.04 12.08
CA GLY A 226 -21.20 8.35 12.70
C GLY A 226 -20.23 9.29 11.98
N GLU A 227 -20.22 10.54 12.41
CA GLU A 227 -19.29 11.56 11.90
C GLU A 227 -18.01 11.56 12.75
N PRO A 228 -16.81 11.57 12.12
CA PRO A 228 -15.57 11.79 12.85
C PRO A 228 -15.60 13.14 13.58
N PRO A 229 -15.08 13.22 14.82
CA PRO A 229 -15.02 14.49 15.53
C PRO A 229 -14.15 15.51 14.77
N PRO A 230 -14.33 16.83 14.97
CA PRO A 230 -13.57 17.86 14.25
C PRO A 230 -12.03 17.76 14.39
N THR A 231 -11.57 17.10 15.46
CA THR A 231 -10.16 16.83 15.75
C THR A 231 -9.60 15.60 15.04
N ALA A 232 -10.47 14.74 14.47
CA ALA A 232 -10.05 13.63 13.66
C ALA A 232 -9.66 14.11 12.25
N ARG A 233 -8.71 13.38 11.64
CA ARG A 233 -8.26 13.58 10.26
C ARG A 233 -8.23 12.24 9.56
N SER A 234 -8.70 12.19 8.31
CA SER A 234 -8.53 10.99 7.50
C SER A 234 -7.08 10.89 7.07
N ALA A 235 -6.55 9.66 6.97
CA ALA A 235 -5.25 9.44 6.34
C ALA A 235 -5.23 9.88 4.86
N ALA A 236 -6.41 10.01 4.23
CA ALA A 236 -6.53 10.54 2.88
C ALA A 236 -6.31 12.07 2.79
N ASP A 237 -6.38 12.79 3.91
CA ASP A 237 -6.29 14.26 3.95
C ASP A 237 -4.86 14.76 4.24
N VAL A 238 -3.88 13.85 4.27
CA VAL A 238 -2.48 14.15 4.65
C VAL A 238 -1.68 14.80 3.50
N SER A 239 -2.27 14.93 2.30
CA SER A 239 -1.65 15.53 1.11
C SER A 239 -2.02 16.99 0.89
#